data_AF-A0A3B0VY71-F1
#
_entry.id   AF-A0A3B0VY71-F1
#
_cell.length_a   1.000
_cell.length_b   1.000
_cell.length_c   1.000
_cell.angle_alpha   90.00
_cell.angle_beta   90.00
_cell.angle_gamma   90.00
#
_symmetry.space_group_name_H-M   'P 1'
#
loop_
_entity.id
_entity.type
_entity.pdbx_description
1 polymer ?
#
loop_
_entity_poly.entity_id
_entity_poly.type
_entity_poly.pdbx_seq_one_letter_code
_entity_poly.pdbx_strand_id
1 'polypeptide(L)'
;MTHSTNPSSSAPRAHPKDPLHGIPLKEIVMQLEQHYGWETLAERIPINCFKNNPTLKSSLTFLRKTPWARTKVEQLYLKSKANWGKYK
;
A
#
# COMPACT_ATOMS: atom_id res chain seq x y z
N MET A 1 36.58 -7.26 -19.26
CA MET A 1 35.81 -7.51 -18.03
C MET A 1 34.88 -6.32 -17.80
N THR A 2 33.67 -6.34 -18.36
CA THR A 2 32.65 -5.29 -18.15
C THR A 2 31.64 -5.79 -17.12
N HIS A 3 31.58 -5.11 -15.99
CA HIS A 3 30.76 -5.49 -14.86
C HIS A 3 29.30 -5.14 -15.16
N SER A 4 28.44 -6.16 -15.21
CA SER A 4 26.97 -5.98 -15.24
C SER A 4 26.54 -5.35 -13.90
N THR A 5 26.15 -4.09 -13.92
CA THR A 5 25.52 -3.45 -12.75
C THR A 5 24.01 -3.54 -12.90
N ASN A 6 23.47 -4.52 -12.19
CA ASN A 6 22.07 -4.85 -11.99
C ASN A 6 21.28 -3.60 -11.50
N PRO A 7 20.12 -3.24 -12.07
CA PRO A 7 19.34 -2.11 -11.59
C PRO A 7 18.75 -2.43 -10.21
N SER A 8 19.12 -1.58 -9.25
CA SER A 8 18.68 -1.60 -7.86
C SER A 8 17.15 -1.55 -7.73
N SER A 9 16.51 -2.72 -7.70
CA SER A 9 15.14 -2.89 -7.22
C SER A 9 15.14 -2.69 -5.70
N SER A 10 14.75 -1.49 -5.29
CA SER A 10 14.71 -1.05 -3.90
C SER A 10 13.51 -1.66 -3.18
N ALA A 11 13.63 -2.92 -2.75
CA ALA A 11 12.70 -3.54 -1.83
C ALA A 11 12.83 -2.89 -0.44
N PRO A 12 11.75 -2.38 0.19
CA PRO A 12 11.83 -1.89 1.55
C PRO A 12 12.00 -3.09 2.49
N ARG A 13 13.12 -3.12 3.20
CA ARG A 13 13.42 -4.08 4.25
C ARG A 13 12.36 -4.01 5.34
N ALA A 14 11.71 -5.15 5.58
CA ALA A 14 10.80 -5.35 6.70
C ALA A 14 11.57 -5.19 8.02
N HIS A 15 11.16 -4.22 8.85
CA HIS A 15 11.60 -4.12 10.23
C HIS A 15 10.61 -4.87 11.14
N PRO A 16 11.08 -5.77 12.02
CA PRO A 16 10.23 -6.50 12.94
C PRO A 16 10.11 -5.71 14.24
N LYS A 17 8.98 -5.01 14.44
CA LYS A 17 8.44 -4.53 15.75
C LYS A 17 7.31 -3.54 15.46
N ASP A 18 6.06 -3.98 15.60
CA ASP A 18 5.15 -3.49 16.64
C ASP A 18 3.70 -3.99 16.43
N PRO A 19 3.08 -4.61 17.45
CA PRO A 19 1.76 -5.20 17.35
C PRO A 19 0.67 -4.13 17.57
N LEU A 20 0.14 -3.58 16.48
CA LEU A 20 -1.25 -3.11 16.37
C LEU A 20 -1.74 -2.02 17.36
N HIS A 21 -0.97 -0.96 17.63
CA HIS A 21 -1.57 0.28 18.18
C HIS A 21 -1.47 1.42 17.15
N GLY A 22 -2.63 1.93 16.70
CA GLY A 22 -2.72 3.19 15.93
C GLY A 22 -2.15 3.15 14.51
N ILE A 23 -2.56 2.17 13.69
CA ILE A 23 -2.05 1.99 12.33
C ILE A 23 -2.27 3.29 11.52
N PRO A 24 -1.19 3.98 11.11
CA PRO A 24 -1.35 5.20 10.33
C PRO A 24 -1.75 4.86 8.89
N LEU A 25 -2.43 5.79 8.20
CA LEU A 25 -2.86 5.63 6.81
C LEU A 25 -1.73 5.17 5.87
N LYS A 26 -0.49 5.58 6.17
CA LYS A 26 0.72 5.13 5.48
C LYS A 26 0.88 3.61 5.51
N GLU A 27 0.76 3.01 6.68
CA GLU A 27 0.95 1.57 6.86
C GLU A 27 -0.20 0.78 6.23
N ILE A 28 -1.43 1.33 6.26
CA ILE A 28 -2.58 0.74 5.58
C ILE A 28 -2.31 0.62 4.07
N VAL A 29 -1.90 1.72 3.43
CA VAL A 29 -1.62 1.74 1.99
C VAL A 29 -0.44 0.83 1.65
N MET A 30 0.62 0.84 2.46
CA MET A 30 1.79 -0.01 2.26
C MET A 30 1.43 -1.50 2.35
N GLN A 31 0.66 -1.92 3.35
CA GLN A 31 0.23 -3.32 3.47
C GLN A 31 -0.70 -3.74 2.32
N LEU A 32 -1.62 -2.86 1.92
CA LEU A 32 -2.51 -3.12 0.79
C LEU A 32 -1.76 -3.27 -0.53
N GLU A 33 -0.77 -2.42 -0.77
CA GLU A 33 0.11 -2.56 -1.91
C GLU A 33 0.89 -3.86 -1.84
N GLN A 34 1.56 -4.16 -0.72
CA GLN A 34 2.36 -5.38 -0.60
C GLN A 34 1.54 -6.64 -0.79
N HIS A 35 0.25 -6.61 -0.47
CA HIS A 35 -0.64 -7.76 -0.58
C HIS A 35 -1.33 -7.88 -1.94
N TYR A 36 -1.83 -6.77 -2.51
CA TYR A 36 -2.62 -6.77 -3.76
C TYR A 36 -1.89 -6.16 -4.96
N GLY A 37 -0.92 -5.28 -4.73
CA GLY A 37 -0.33 -4.44 -5.77
C GLY A 37 -1.20 -3.24 -6.15
N TRP A 38 -0.58 -2.29 -6.84
CA TRP A 38 -1.23 -1.04 -7.24
C TRP A 38 -2.31 -1.24 -8.31
N GLU A 39 -2.15 -2.21 -9.20
CA GLU A 39 -3.12 -2.50 -10.26
C GLU A 39 -4.46 -2.93 -9.67
N THR A 40 -4.46 -3.92 -8.77
CA THR A 40 -5.67 -4.36 -8.07
C THR A 40 -6.26 -3.27 -7.17
N LEU A 41 -5.41 -2.42 -6.58
CA LEU A 41 -5.89 -1.25 -5.84
C LEU A 41 -6.61 -0.27 -6.76
N ALA A 42 -6.11 -0.03 -7.97
CA ALA A 42 -6.73 0.84 -8.97
C ALA A 42 -8.04 0.26 -9.54
N GLU A 43 -8.19 -1.06 -9.58
CA GLU A 43 -9.45 -1.72 -9.95
C GLU A 43 -10.51 -1.54 -8.85
N ARG A 44 -10.13 -1.75 -7.59
CA ARG A 44 -11.05 -1.66 -6.44
C ARG A 44 -11.38 -0.22 -6.07
N ILE A 45 -10.41 0.67 -6.23
CA ILE A 45 -10.48 2.09 -5.90
C ILE A 45 -9.99 2.84 -7.14
N PRO A 46 -10.89 3.15 -8.10
CA PRO A 46 -10.54 3.74 -9.39
C PRO A 46 -10.16 5.22 -9.25
N ILE A 47 -9.02 5.49 -8.61
CA ILE A 47 -8.42 6.80 -8.48
C ILE A 47 -7.18 6.90 -9.36
N ASN A 48 -6.99 8.07 -9.95
CA ASN A 48 -5.88 8.31 -10.87
C ASN A 48 -4.51 8.13 -10.20
N CYS A 49 -4.46 8.33 -8.87
CA CYS A 49 -3.25 8.15 -8.08
C CYS A 49 -2.68 6.72 -8.17
N PHE A 50 -3.53 5.70 -8.16
CA PHE A 50 -3.08 4.30 -8.26
C PHE A 50 -2.78 3.86 -9.69
N LYS A 51 -3.31 4.56 -10.71
CA LYS A 51 -3.08 4.25 -12.13
C LYS A 51 -1.84 4.91 -12.70
N ASN A 52 -1.67 6.22 -12.50
CA ASN A 52 -0.63 7.00 -13.18
C ASN A 52 0.64 7.21 -12.34
N ASN A 53 0.53 7.32 -11.01
CA ASN A 53 1.68 7.56 -10.13
C ASN A 53 1.55 6.73 -8.85
N PRO A 54 1.60 5.39 -8.96
CA PRO A 54 1.43 4.47 -7.85
C PRO A 54 2.63 4.53 -6.90
N THR A 55 2.70 5.59 -6.10
CA THR A 55 3.72 5.76 -5.06
C THR A 55 3.05 6.04 -3.74
N LEU A 56 3.65 5.56 -2.66
CA LEU A 56 3.17 5.78 -1.30
C LEU A 56 3.01 7.27 -0.97
N LYS A 57 3.96 8.12 -1.36
CA LYS A 57 3.91 9.57 -1.09
C LYS A 57 2.77 10.27 -1.85
N SER A 58 2.60 9.97 -3.14
CA SER A 58 1.53 10.53 -3.97
C SER A 58 0.16 10.07 -3.45
N SER A 59 0.04 8.77 -3.14
CA SER A 59 -1.16 8.17 -2.57
C SER A 59 -1.56 8.83 -1.26
N LEU A 60 -0.64 9.00 -0.32
CA LEU A 60 -0.96 9.64 0.96
C LEU A 60 -1.34 11.12 0.80
N THR A 61 -0.69 11.83 -0.11
CA THR A 61 -1.03 13.23 -0.41
C THR A 61 -2.45 13.34 -0.99
N PHE A 62 -2.80 12.43 -1.90
CA PHE A 62 -4.13 12.36 -2.49
C PHE A 62 -5.20 11.98 -1.45
N LEU A 63 -4.97 10.94 -0.65
CA LEU A 63 -5.91 10.47 0.36
C LEU A 63 -6.15 11.49 1.49
N ARG A 64 -5.18 12.38 1.76
CA ARG A 64 -5.38 13.52 2.70
C ARG A 64 -6.31 14.59 2.14
N LYS A 65 -6.27 14.83 0.83
CA LYS A 65 -7.11 15.82 0.13
C LYS A 65 -8.51 15.26 -0.21
N THR A 66 -8.64 13.94 -0.28
CA THR A 66 -9.84 13.25 -0.76
C THR A 66 -10.36 12.27 0.31
N PRO A 67 -11.19 12.75 1.26
CA PRO A 67 -11.64 11.94 2.41
C PRO A 67 -12.40 10.68 2.02
N TRP A 68 -13.27 10.74 0.99
CA TRP A 68 -14.02 9.57 0.54
C TRP A 68 -13.11 8.45 0.04
N ALA A 69 -11.97 8.78 -0.58
CA ALA A 69 -11.00 7.81 -1.07
C ALA A 69 -10.25 7.16 0.09
N ARG A 70 -9.92 7.94 1.13
CA ARG A 70 -9.36 7.41 2.39
C ARG A 70 -10.26 6.35 2.99
N THR A 71 -11.56 6.65 3.13
CA THR A 71 -12.53 5.70 3.68
C THR A 71 -12.61 4.42 2.85
N LYS A 72 -12.52 4.50 1.51
CA LYS A 72 -12.48 3.31 0.64
C LYS A 72 -11.24 2.45 0.87
N VAL A 73 -10.07 3.08 1.01
CA VAL A 73 -8.80 2.40 1.31
C VAL A 73 -8.88 1.71 2.68
N GLU A 74 -9.38 2.40 3.70
CA GLU A 74 -9.56 1.85 5.05
C GLU A 74 -10.54 0.67 5.06
N GLN A 75 -11.68 0.78 4.36
CA GLN A 75 -12.63 -0.32 4.22
C GLN A 75 -12.02 -1.53 3.51
N LEU A 76 -11.23 -1.30 2.45
CA LEU A 76 -10.54 -2.36 1.75
C LEU A 76 -9.53 -3.06 2.66
N TYR A 77 -8.80 -2.31 3.47
CA TYR A 77 -7.89 -2.85 4.47
C TYR A 77 -8.59 -3.70 5.51
N LEU A 78 -9.72 -3.26 6.06
CA LEU A 78 -10.50 -4.05 7.00
C LEU A 78 -10.99 -5.36 6.38
N LYS A 79 -11.49 -5.31 5.13
CA LYS A 79 -11.88 -6.52 4.38
C LYS A 79 -10.71 -7.46 4.15
N SER A 80 -9.54 -6.93 3.82
CA SER A 80 -8.33 -7.74 3.63
C SER A 80 -7.84 -8.36 4.94
N LYS A 81 -7.78 -7.56 6.02
CA LYS A 81 -7.37 -8.00 7.36
C LYS A 81 -8.28 -9.08 7.93
N ALA A 82 -9.59 -9.01 7.68
CA ALA A 82 -10.52 -10.08 8.06
C ALA A 82 -10.19 -11.43 7.40
N ASN A 83 -9.63 -11.41 6.18
CA ASN A 83 -9.18 -12.61 5.48
C ASN A 83 -7.75 -13.05 5.88
N TRP A 84 -6.92 -12.13 6.39
CA TRP A 84 -5.56 -12.40 6.87
C TRP A 84 -5.53 -13.18 8.20
N GLY A 85 -6.53 -12.99 9.06
CA GLY A 85 -6.62 -13.61 10.39
C GLY A 85 -6.87 -15.12 10.41
N LYS A 86 -7.05 -15.78 9.26
CA LYS A 86 -7.25 -17.25 9.17
C LYS A 86 -5.95 -18.07 9.10
N TYR A 87 -4.80 -17.44 8.93
CA TYR A 87 -3.50 -18.11 8.83
C TYR A 87 -2.49 -17.50 9.82
N LYS A 88 -2.86 -17.47 11.10
CA LYS A 88 -1.91 -17.24 12.20
C LYS A 88 -2.01 -18.37 13.20
#